data_AF-N9PJ19-F1
#
_entry.id   AF-N9PJ19-F1
#
_cell.length_a   1.000
_cell.length_b   1.000
_cell.length_c   1.000
_cell.angle_alpha   90.00
_cell.angle_beta   90.00
_cell.angle_gamma   90.00
#
_symmetry.space_group_name_H-M   'P 1'
#
loop_
_entity.id
_entity.type
_entity.pdbx_description
1 polymer ?
#
loop_
_entity_poly.entity_id
_entity_poly.type
_entity_poly.pdbx_seq_one_letter_code
_entity_poly.pdbx_strand_id
1 'polypeptide(L)'
;MTLQSINLGTAPTGAGGDTFRSTGSKVNENFTNQTHAASRYVGTAANNLMAVGAFGLGAANDLRDLDVSTPDKLTASGFRCGMMRGTQVGTSRHFVHALILASYIDNTATNAEPAILLISGGNILLRSPAIGGASWYRTITFLSDDNTTVDSNGFVKRASPIAKLYNDKIELNEEAAEQEITFEKVAIGHYLVKGSTGFAQQGWYIETPKDANGNILFAVLYEHLENGDIKVKTYKKKFDIEQAAIVADLDKPIDITQNRWIDIRLQELPQKEISITPPSFQPTNLSQAVAAAMGNSDGIEQ
;
A
#
# COMPACT_ATOMS: atom_id res chain seq x y z
N MET A 1 5.09 -38.62 -15.58
CA MET A 1 6.09 -39.38 -16.36
C MET A 1 6.30 -40.70 -15.65
N THR A 2 6.06 -41.86 -16.26
CA THR A 2 6.29 -43.14 -15.58
C THR A 2 7.77 -43.29 -15.22
N LEU A 3 8.08 -43.70 -13.99
CA LEU A 3 9.46 -43.91 -13.53
C LEU A 3 10.10 -45.01 -14.40
N GLN A 4 11.21 -44.70 -15.07
CA GLN A 4 12.01 -45.69 -15.78
C GLN A 4 13.15 -46.16 -14.88
N SER A 5 13.34 -47.48 -14.79
CA SER A 5 14.46 -48.09 -14.09
C SER A 5 15.46 -48.68 -15.08
N ILE A 6 16.74 -48.61 -14.73
CA ILE A 6 17.80 -49.33 -15.44
C ILE A 6 17.68 -50.80 -15.06
N ASN A 7 17.55 -51.67 -16.07
CA ASN A 7 17.66 -53.11 -15.88
C ASN A 7 19.13 -53.48 -15.64
N LEU A 8 19.43 -54.04 -14.47
CA LEU A 8 20.79 -54.40 -14.06
C LEU A 8 21.22 -55.80 -14.53
N GLY A 9 20.32 -56.62 -15.06
CA GLY A 9 20.59 -58.00 -15.45
C GLY A 9 21.13 -58.88 -14.30
N THR A 10 21.65 -60.07 -14.63
CA THR A 10 22.19 -61.02 -13.65
C THR A 10 23.58 -60.60 -13.16
N ALA A 11 23.86 -60.77 -11.87
CA ALA A 11 25.15 -60.44 -11.27
C ALA A 11 26.28 -61.33 -11.83
N PRO A 12 27.46 -60.77 -12.17
CA PRO A 12 28.60 -61.58 -12.59
C PRO A 12 29.12 -62.43 -11.42
N THR A 13 29.61 -63.62 -11.72
CA THR A 13 30.09 -64.60 -10.73
C THR A 13 31.59 -64.49 -10.41
N GLY A 14 32.29 -63.50 -10.99
CA GLY A 14 33.73 -63.27 -10.82
C GLY A 14 34.07 -62.18 -9.81
N ALA A 15 35.29 -62.22 -9.26
CA ALA A 15 35.78 -61.32 -8.20
C ALA A 15 36.13 -59.88 -8.64
N GLY A 16 35.61 -59.41 -9.78
CA GLY A 16 35.82 -58.04 -10.28
C GLY A 16 34.60 -57.16 -10.01
N GLY A 17 34.81 -55.96 -9.46
CA GLY A 17 33.74 -55.00 -9.20
C GLY A 17 33.06 -54.52 -10.49
N ASP A 18 31.73 -54.66 -10.57
CA ASP A 18 30.91 -54.24 -11.71
C ASP A 18 30.51 -52.76 -11.58
N THR A 19 31.40 -51.87 -12.00
CA THR A 19 31.23 -50.40 -11.88
C THR A 19 29.96 -49.89 -12.57
N PHE A 20 29.56 -50.48 -13.70
CA PHE A 20 28.35 -50.09 -14.42
C PHE A 20 27.08 -50.48 -13.67
N ARG A 21 27.05 -51.69 -13.07
CA ARG A 21 25.94 -52.10 -12.19
C ARG A 21 25.88 -51.26 -10.92
N SER A 22 27.02 -50.96 -10.29
CA SER A 22 27.05 -50.07 -9.13
C SER A 22 26.51 -48.67 -9.47
N THR A 23 26.82 -48.17 -10.66
CA THR A 23 26.29 -46.89 -11.17
C THR A 23 24.78 -46.99 -11.42
N GLY A 24 24.32 -48.03 -12.12
CA GLY A 24 22.89 -48.26 -12.39
C GLY A 24 22.06 -48.44 -11.11
N SER A 25 22.62 -49.08 -10.09
CA SER A 25 22.00 -49.20 -8.76
C SER A 25 21.81 -47.83 -8.10
N LYS A 26 22.85 -46.98 -8.11
CA LYS A 26 22.76 -45.62 -7.58
C LYS A 26 21.79 -44.74 -8.36
N VAL A 27 21.70 -44.92 -9.69
CA VAL A 27 20.72 -44.20 -10.52
C VAL A 27 19.30 -44.63 -10.16
N ASN A 28 19.02 -45.93 -10.05
CA ASN A 28 17.69 -46.41 -9.64
C ASN A 28 17.32 -45.90 -8.23
N GLU A 29 18.23 -45.94 -7.26
CA GLU A 29 18.00 -45.42 -5.92
C GLU A 29 17.64 -43.92 -5.92
N ASN A 30 18.33 -43.11 -6.73
CA ASN A 30 18.14 -41.66 -6.77
C ASN A 30 16.91 -41.22 -7.60
N PHE A 31 16.56 -41.97 -8.66
CA PHE A 31 15.57 -41.52 -9.64
C PHE A 31 14.29 -42.37 -9.72
N THR A 32 14.18 -43.46 -8.94
CA THR A 32 12.93 -44.25 -8.85
C THR A 32 12.28 -44.20 -7.47
N ASN A 33 12.85 -43.44 -6.53
CA ASN A 33 12.34 -43.32 -5.18
C ASN A 33 11.60 -41.99 -4.96
N GLN A 34 10.27 -42.02 -4.86
CA GLN A 34 9.46 -40.80 -4.69
C GLN A 34 9.64 -40.11 -3.33
N THR A 35 10.40 -40.69 -2.39
CA THR A 35 10.80 -39.97 -1.17
C THR A 35 11.87 -38.91 -1.46
N HIS A 36 12.66 -39.06 -2.53
CA HIS A 36 13.66 -38.08 -2.97
C HIS A 36 13.05 -37.01 -3.87
N ALA A 37 13.46 -35.75 -3.69
CA ALA A 37 13.00 -34.64 -4.52
C ALA A 37 13.27 -34.89 -6.02
N ALA A 38 14.42 -35.48 -6.37
CA ALA A 38 14.83 -35.74 -7.76
C ALA A 38 13.88 -36.65 -8.56
N SER A 39 13.03 -37.42 -7.88
CA SER A 39 12.08 -38.38 -8.48
C SER A 39 10.62 -38.17 -8.07
N ARG A 40 10.32 -37.07 -7.37
CA ARG A 40 8.94 -36.66 -7.13
C ARG A 40 8.31 -36.11 -8.40
N TYR A 41 7.01 -36.36 -8.57
CA TYR A 41 6.26 -35.75 -9.66
C TYR A 41 6.23 -34.23 -9.50
N VAL A 42 6.19 -33.51 -10.63
CA VAL A 42 5.89 -32.08 -10.65
C VAL A 42 4.38 -31.90 -10.76
N GLY A 43 3.77 -31.08 -9.91
CA GLY A 43 2.35 -30.77 -9.96
C GLY A 43 1.82 -30.14 -8.66
N THR A 44 0.49 -30.01 -8.56
CA THR A 44 -0.19 -29.38 -7.42
C THR A 44 -0.74 -30.37 -6.39
N ALA A 45 -0.62 -31.68 -6.64
CA ALA A 45 -1.04 -32.71 -5.69
C ALA A 45 -0.09 -32.78 -4.48
N ALA A 46 -0.60 -33.26 -3.35
CA ALA A 46 0.22 -33.47 -2.16
C ALA A 46 1.43 -34.38 -2.46
N ASN A 47 2.57 -34.06 -1.85
CA ASN A 47 3.87 -34.74 -2.03
C ASN A 47 4.55 -34.57 -3.40
N ASN A 48 3.99 -33.77 -4.33
CA ASN A 48 4.67 -33.38 -5.56
C ASN A 48 5.64 -32.21 -5.33
N LEU A 49 6.62 -32.06 -6.22
CA LEU A 49 7.36 -30.81 -6.40
C LEU A 49 6.46 -29.77 -7.07
N MET A 50 6.50 -28.54 -6.59
CA MET A 50 5.71 -27.43 -7.13
C MET A 50 6.33 -26.89 -8.43
N ALA A 51 5.54 -26.75 -9.49
CA ALA A 51 5.98 -26.10 -10.73
C ALA A 51 6.04 -24.58 -10.57
N VAL A 52 6.91 -23.89 -11.32
CA VAL A 52 6.88 -22.43 -11.45
C VAL A 52 5.50 -22.00 -11.97
N GLY A 53 4.89 -21.03 -11.30
CA GLY A 53 3.55 -20.52 -11.57
C GLY A 53 2.41 -21.25 -10.84
N ALA A 54 2.68 -22.39 -10.20
CA ALA A 54 1.68 -23.04 -9.36
C ALA A 54 1.32 -22.13 -8.17
N PHE A 55 0.02 -21.97 -7.93
CA PHE A 55 -0.49 -21.01 -6.93
C PHE A 55 0.14 -19.61 -7.10
N GLY A 56 0.32 -19.17 -8.34
CA GLY A 56 0.86 -17.85 -8.65
C GLY A 56 2.33 -17.60 -8.23
N LEU A 57 3.04 -18.57 -7.67
CA LEU A 57 4.43 -18.38 -7.25
C LEU A 57 5.38 -18.43 -8.46
N GLY A 58 6.11 -17.33 -8.71
CA GLY A 58 7.10 -17.27 -9.80
C GLY A 58 6.50 -17.09 -11.20
N ALA A 59 5.21 -16.76 -11.33
CA ALA A 59 4.58 -16.35 -12.58
C ALA A 59 4.20 -14.86 -12.56
N ALA A 60 4.14 -14.24 -13.75
CA ALA A 60 3.49 -12.95 -13.93
C ALA A 60 1.97 -13.17 -13.88
N ASN A 61 1.34 -12.90 -12.73
CA ASN A 61 -0.11 -13.04 -12.58
C ASN A 61 -0.81 -11.71 -12.77
N ASP A 62 -1.82 -11.73 -13.63
CA ASP A 62 -2.81 -10.68 -13.75
C ASP A 62 -4.08 -11.10 -12.99
N LEU A 63 -4.45 -10.32 -11.98
CA LEU A 63 -5.61 -10.57 -11.13
C LEU A 63 -6.76 -9.59 -11.43
N ARG A 64 -6.63 -8.75 -12.47
CA ARG A 64 -7.62 -7.71 -12.83
C ARG A 64 -8.99 -8.25 -13.20
N ASP A 65 -9.07 -9.52 -13.59
CA ASP A 65 -10.33 -10.19 -13.96
C ASP A 65 -10.77 -11.23 -12.91
N LEU A 66 -10.05 -11.31 -11.78
CA LEU A 66 -10.46 -12.15 -10.67
C LEU A 66 -11.77 -11.63 -10.07
N ASP A 67 -12.77 -12.49 -9.98
CA ASP A 67 -14.02 -12.17 -9.27
C ASP A 67 -13.72 -12.10 -7.77
N VAL A 68 -13.79 -10.89 -7.23
CA VAL A 68 -13.67 -10.61 -5.79
C VAL A 68 -14.90 -9.86 -5.31
N SER A 69 -16.05 -10.09 -5.92
CA SER A 69 -17.31 -9.43 -5.51
C SER A 69 -17.70 -9.75 -4.06
N THR A 70 -17.41 -10.98 -3.61
CA THR A 70 -17.55 -11.40 -2.21
C THR A 70 -16.30 -12.16 -1.74
N PRO A 71 -16.03 -12.23 -0.43
CA PRO A 71 -14.89 -12.96 0.11
C PRO A 71 -14.89 -14.45 -0.29
N ASP A 72 -16.06 -15.09 -0.33
CA ASP A 72 -16.23 -16.50 -0.72
C ASP A 72 -15.67 -16.83 -2.12
N LYS A 73 -15.60 -15.85 -3.01
CA LYS A 73 -15.01 -16.02 -4.35
C LYS A 73 -13.51 -16.29 -4.33
N LEU A 74 -12.85 -16.00 -3.21
CA LEU A 74 -11.44 -16.26 -3.00
C LEU A 74 -11.16 -17.66 -2.42
N THR A 75 -12.18 -18.43 -2.06
CA THR A 75 -11.98 -19.81 -1.60
C THR A 75 -11.18 -20.62 -2.62
N ALA A 76 -10.34 -21.52 -2.11
CA ALA A 76 -9.38 -22.32 -2.87
C ALA A 76 -8.40 -21.53 -3.77
N SER A 77 -8.28 -20.21 -3.60
CA SER A 77 -7.30 -19.41 -4.37
C SER A 77 -5.86 -19.74 -3.98
N GLY A 78 -5.63 -20.22 -2.76
CA GLY A 78 -4.33 -20.52 -2.19
C GLY A 78 -3.56 -19.25 -1.84
N PHE A 79 -2.27 -19.26 -2.16
CA PHE A 79 -1.42 -18.08 -2.19
C PHE A 79 -1.45 -17.53 -3.61
N ARG A 80 -1.71 -16.23 -3.84
CA ARG A 80 -1.58 -15.61 -5.18
C ARG A 80 -1.14 -14.18 -5.05
N CYS A 81 -0.16 -13.76 -5.85
CA CYS A 81 0.26 -12.36 -5.92
C CYS A 81 0.19 -11.83 -7.35
N GLY A 82 -0.26 -10.59 -7.53
CA GLY A 82 -0.36 -10.00 -8.86
C GLY A 82 -0.98 -8.60 -8.85
N MET A 83 -1.19 -8.06 -10.04
CA MET A 83 -1.82 -6.75 -10.24
C MET A 83 -3.35 -6.88 -10.22
N MET A 84 -4.04 -6.04 -9.45
CA MET A 84 -5.49 -5.95 -9.38
C MET A 84 -5.96 -4.54 -9.72
N ARG A 85 -7.24 -4.37 -10.10
CA ARG A 85 -7.85 -3.03 -10.20
C ARG A 85 -8.11 -2.51 -8.79
N GLY A 86 -7.74 -1.27 -8.49
CA GLY A 86 -7.89 -0.75 -7.13
C GLY A 86 -9.34 -0.66 -6.66
N THR A 87 -10.30 -0.49 -7.57
CA THR A 87 -11.74 -0.53 -7.28
C THR A 87 -12.22 -1.90 -6.77
N GLN A 88 -11.58 -3.00 -7.18
CA GLN A 88 -11.91 -4.35 -6.70
C GLN A 88 -11.58 -4.53 -5.21
N VAL A 89 -10.66 -3.73 -4.68
CA VAL A 89 -10.14 -3.83 -3.30
C VAL A 89 -10.37 -2.55 -2.50
N GLY A 90 -11.33 -1.73 -2.94
CA GLY A 90 -11.79 -0.56 -2.20
C GLY A 90 -10.76 0.56 -2.07
N THR A 91 -9.95 0.77 -3.12
CA THR A 91 -9.02 1.91 -3.22
C THR A 91 -9.39 2.80 -4.41
N SER A 92 -9.02 4.08 -4.36
CA SER A 92 -9.21 5.05 -5.45
C SER A 92 -8.16 4.93 -6.57
N ARG A 93 -7.11 4.12 -6.38
CA ARG A 93 -6.08 3.89 -7.39
C ARG A 93 -6.61 3.02 -8.53
N HIS A 94 -6.09 3.20 -9.74
CA HIS A 94 -6.44 2.33 -10.87
C HIS A 94 -6.00 0.89 -10.65
N PHE A 95 -4.76 0.71 -10.21
CA PHE A 95 -4.14 -0.59 -10.02
C PHE A 95 -3.38 -0.63 -8.71
N VAL A 96 -3.34 -1.82 -8.11
CA VAL A 96 -2.53 -2.13 -6.94
C VAL A 96 -1.86 -3.48 -7.13
N HIS A 97 -0.74 -3.68 -6.44
CA HIS A 97 -0.20 -5.02 -6.23
C HIS A 97 -0.85 -5.62 -4.99
N ALA A 98 -1.34 -6.85 -5.14
CA ALA A 98 -2.07 -7.54 -4.11
C ALA A 98 -1.52 -8.95 -3.90
N LEU A 99 -1.59 -9.41 -2.66
CA LEU A 99 -1.36 -10.75 -2.20
C LEU A 99 -2.67 -11.28 -1.59
N ILE A 100 -3.18 -12.36 -2.16
CA ILE A 100 -4.37 -13.06 -1.70
C ILE A 100 -3.93 -14.22 -0.81
N LEU A 101 -4.53 -14.27 0.39
CA LEU A 101 -4.32 -15.32 1.37
C LEU A 101 -5.66 -16.02 1.61
N ALA A 102 -5.88 -17.13 0.90
CA ALA A 102 -7.15 -17.86 0.97
C ALA A 102 -6.94 -19.35 0.71
N SER A 103 -6.56 -20.10 1.75
CA SER A 103 -6.20 -21.53 1.63
C SER A 103 -7.35 -22.51 1.92
N TYR A 104 -8.56 -22.03 2.19
CA TYR A 104 -9.67 -22.90 2.59
C TYR A 104 -10.46 -23.41 1.37
N ILE A 105 -10.93 -24.66 1.40
CA ILE A 105 -11.37 -25.42 0.21
C ILE A 105 -12.84 -25.16 -0.15
N ASP A 106 -13.68 -24.80 0.82
CA ASP A 106 -15.11 -24.54 0.64
C ASP A 106 -15.59 -23.36 1.51
N ASN A 107 -16.88 -23.03 1.52
CA ASN A 107 -17.44 -21.97 2.37
C ASN A 107 -18.18 -22.51 3.60
N THR A 108 -17.88 -23.73 4.03
CA THR A 108 -18.64 -24.42 5.09
C THR A 108 -18.16 -24.09 6.50
N ALA A 109 -16.94 -23.57 6.64
CA ALA A 109 -16.40 -23.14 7.93
C ALA A 109 -16.77 -21.68 8.21
N THR A 110 -17.77 -21.48 9.08
CA THR A 110 -18.13 -20.17 9.61
C THR A 110 -16.90 -19.46 10.18
N ASN A 111 -16.67 -18.20 9.79
CA ASN A 111 -15.57 -17.32 10.23
C ASN A 111 -14.16 -17.65 9.71
N ALA A 112 -14.00 -18.58 8.76
CA ALA A 112 -12.75 -18.72 8.01
C ALA A 112 -12.72 -17.66 6.88
N GLU A 113 -11.92 -16.61 7.08
CA GLU A 113 -12.05 -15.35 6.36
C GLU A 113 -10.87 -15.10 5.41
N PRO A 114 -11.06 -15.12 4.07
CA PRO A 114 -10.00 -14.80 3.13
C PRO A 114 -9.71 -13.30 3.14
N ALA A 115 -8.45 -12.92 2.97
CA ALA A 115 -8.04 -11.53 2.95
C ALA A 115 -7.14 -11.20 1.75
N ILE A 116 -7.17 -9.93 1.35
CA ILE A 116 -6.29 -9.41 0.32
C ILE A 116 -5.38 -8.37 0.99
N LEU A 117 -4.10 -8.66 1.07
CA LEU A 117 -3.07 -7.70 1.44
C LEU A 117 -2.67 -6.92 0.18
N LEU A 118 -2.60 -5.60 0.24
CA LEU A 118 -2.27 -4.77 -0.90
C LEU A 118 -1.39 -3.59 -0.50
N ILE A 119 -0.67 -3.04 -1.48
CA ILE A 119 0.08 -1.79 -1.31
C ILE A 119 -0.57 -0.72 -2.18
N SER A 120 -0.91 0.42 -1.56
CA SER A 120 -1.49 1.57 -2.24
C SER A 120 -1.03 2.86 -1.59
N GLY A 121 -0.32 3.69 -2.36
CA GLY A 121 0.14 5.02 -1.92
C GLY A 121 1.02 4.98 -0.69
N GLY A 122 2.13 4.25 -0.77
CA GLY A 122 3.08 4.08 0.35
C GLY A 122 2.59 3.13 1.44
N ASN A 123 1.28 2.99 1.59
CA ASN A 123 0.67 2.27 2.68
C ASN A 123 0.48 0.78 2.38
N ILE A 124 0.59 -0.04 3.44
CA ILE A 124 0.12 -1.43 3.45
C ILE A 124 -1.34 -1.42 3.89
N LEU A 125 -2.21 -2.11 3.15
CA LEU A 125 -3.63 -2.22 3.46
C LEU A 125 -4.09 -3.67 3.43
N LEU A 126 -5.12 -3.96 4.22
CA LEU A 126 -5.84 -5.23 4.24
C LEU A 126 -7.28 -4.99 3.80
N ARG A 127 -7.70 -5.63 2.70
CA ARG A 127 -9.12 -5.81 2.42
C ARG A 127 -9.60 -6.98 3.26
N SER A 128 -10.35 -6.68 4.32
CA SER A 128 -10.90 -7.69 5.22
C SER A 128 -12.38 -7.97 4.92
N PRO A 129 -12.85 -9.21 5.12
CA PRO A 129 -14.27 -9.51 5.12
C PRO A 129 -14.96 -8.90 6.34
N ALA A 130 -16.28 -8.81 6.29
CA ALA A 130 -17.12 -8.55 7.44
C ALA A 130 -17.21 -9.80 8.32
N ILE A 131 -17.51 -9.62 9.59
CA ILE A 131 -17.72 -10.73 10.54
C ILE A 131 -18.74 -11.70 9.93
N GLY A 132 -18.33 -12.95 9.77
CA GLY A 132 -19.16 -14.01 9.17
C GLY A 132 -18.97 -14.19 7.65
N GLY A 133 -18.03 -13.49 7.02
CA GLY A 133 -17.47 -13.82 5.70
C GLY A 133 -18.33 -13.52 4.46
N ALA A 134 -19.63 -13.23 4.62
CA ALA A 134 -20.56 -13.12 3.49
C ALA A 134 -20.36 -11.87 2.60
N SER A 135 -19.66 -10.85 3.11
CA SER A 135 -19.42 -9.59 2.37
C SER A 135 -18.07 -9.00 2.74
N TRP A 136 -17.55 -8.13 1.89
CA TRP A 136 -16.39 -7.33 2.24
C TRP A 136 -16.76 -6.25 3.25
N TYR A 137 -15.86 -6.00 4.20
CA TYR A 137 -15.97 -4.86 5.10
C TYR A 137 -15.34 -3.63 4.45
N ARG A 138 -14.49 -2.92 5.19
CA ARG A 138 -13.67 -1.83 4.69
C ARG A 138 -12.25 -2.32 4.39
N THR A 139 -11.54 -1.52 3.61
CA THR A 139 -10.09 -1.66 3.46
C THR A 139 -9.45 -0.98 4.67
N ILE A 140 -8.62 -1.72 5.39
CA ILE A 140 -7.97 -1.27 6.62
C ILE A 140 -6.52 -0.91 6.29
N THR A 141 -6.10 0.29 6.65
CA THR A 141 -4.70 0.71 6.52
C THR A 141 -3.91 0.27 7.75
N PHE A 142 -2.76 -0.38 7.56
CA PHE A 142 -1.84 -0.68 8.65
C PHE A 142 -1.13 0.59 9.11
N LEU A 143 -0.94 0.72 10.41
CA LEU A 143 -0.10 1.77 10.97
C LEU A 143 1.36 1.41 10.72
N SER A 144 2.12 2.38 10.22
CA SER A 144 3.56 2.31 9.98
C SER A 144 4.21 3.62 10.40
N ASP A 145 5.54 3.66 10.41
CA ASP A 145 6.33 4.88 10.61
C ASP A 145 6.07 5.95 9.53
N ASP A 146 5.59 5.55 8.36
CA ASP A 146 5.18 6.44 7.27
C ASP A 146 3.92 7.27 7.61
N ASN A 147 2.93 6.66 8.28
CA ASN A 147 1.63 7.29 8.55
C ASN A 147 1.35 7.57 10.05
N THR A 148 2.33 7.28 10.92
CA THR A 148 2.26 7.55 12.36
C THR A 148 3.53 8.15 12.94
N THR A 149 3.38 8.86 14.06
CA THR A 149 4.48 9.37 14.90
C THR A 149 4.31 8.82 16.30
N VAL A 150 5.44 8.72 17.01
CA VAL A 150 5.46 8.32 18.40
C VAL A 150 5.76 9.56 19.23
N ASP A 151 4.90 9.86 20.20
CA ASP A 151 5.15 10.98 21.10
C ASP A 151 6.23 10.67 22.15
N SER A 152 6.60 11.67 22.93
CA SER A 152 7.61 11.55 24.00
C SER A 152 7.29 10.49 25.06
N ASN A 153 6.03 10.06 25.17
CA ASN A 153 5.57 9.05 26.12
C ASN A 153 5.42 7.66 25.46
N GLY A 154 5.74 7.51 24.17
CA GLY A 154 5.63 6.25 23.44
C GLY A 154 4.26 5.98 22.81
N PHE A 155 3.32 6.93 22.82
CA PHE A 155 2.02 6.74 22.17
C PHE A 155 2.09 6.98 20.67
N VAL A 156 1.53 6.05 19.90
CA VAL A 156 1.40 6.15 18.44
C VAL A 156 0.23 7.08 18.09
N LYS A 157 0.52 8.12 17.30
CA LYS A 157 -0.45 9.11 16.80
C LYS A 157 -0.47 9.07 15.27
N ARG A 158 -1.62 9.34 14.64
CA ARG A 158 -1.66 9.61 13.19
C ARG A 158 -0.80 10.83 12.87
N ALA A 159 -0.03 10.78 11.79
CA ALA A 159 1.07 11.72 11.63
C ALA A 159 1.45 12.08 10.20
N SER A 160 0.56 11.91 9.25
CA SER A 160 0.82 12.43 7.91
C SER A 160 -0.38 13.25 7.42
N PRO A 161 -0.15 14.34 6.67
CA PRO A 161 1.11 15.02 6.37
C PRO A 161 1.60 15.92 7.52
N ILE A 162 2.92 16.06 7.71
CA ILE A 162 3.51 16.93 8.76
C ILE A 162 4.56 17.88 8.17
N ALA A 163 4.47 19.13 8.61
CA ALA A 163 5.49 20.14 8.43
C ALA A 163 6.12 20.53 9.78
N LYS A 164 7.45 20.51 9.85
CA LYS A 164 8.23 20.99 11.00
C LYS A 164 8.61 22.44 10.78
N LEU A 165 8.01 23.34 11.56
CA LEU A 165 8.25 24.78 11.48
C LEU A 165 9.40 25.18 12.41
N TYR A 166 10.50 25.66 11.83
CA TYR A 166 11.63 26.25 12.56
C TYR A 166 11.56 27.79 12.50
N ASN A 167 12.53 28.47 13.12
CA ASN A 167 12.58 29.92 13.10
C ASN A 167 13.04 30.53 11.77
N ASP A 168 13.64 29.72 10.90
CA ASP A 168 14.30 30.13 9.65
C ASP A 168 13.94 29.26 8.44
N LYS A 169 13.36 28.08 8.66
CA LYS A 169 12.97 27.13 7.61
C LYS A 169 11.74 26.32 7.99
N ILE A 170 11.26 25.57 7.01
CA ILE A 170 10.28 24.50 7.20
C ILE A 170 10.85 23.20 6.64
N GLU A 171 10.64 22.08 7.32
CA GLU A 171 10.95 20.75 6.81
C GLU A 171 9.65 19.97 6.61
N LEU A 172 9.46 19.38 5.43
CA LEU A 172 8.25 18.68 5.05
C LEU A 172 8.53 17.17 4.99
N ASN A 173 7.57 16.35 5.42
CA ASN A 173 7.60 14.91 5.08
C ASN A 173 7.16 14.70 3.61
N GLU A 174 7.28 13.46 3.11
CA GLU A 174 6.99 13.15 1.70
C GLU A 174 5.57 13.58 1.29
N GLU A 175 4.56 13.31 2.11
CA GLU A 175 3.18 13.73 1.81
C GLU A 175 2.96 15.24 1.92
N ALA A 176 3.61 15.93 2.86
CA ALA A 176 3.49 17.38 2.97
C ALA A 176 4.19 18.08 1.80
N ALA A 177 5.24 17.47 1.24
CA ALA A 177 5.92 17.94 0.05
C ALA A 177 5.08 17.81 -1.23
N GLU A 178 4.00 17.02 -1.22
CA GLU A 178 3.02 17.01 -2.33
C GLU A 178 2.18 18.29 -2.37
N GLN A 179 2.12 19.04 -1.27
CA GLN A 179 1.54 20.37 -1.22
C GLN A 179 2.62 21.40 -1.63
N GLU A 180 2.26 22.45 -2.38
CA GLU A 180 3.19 23.51 -2.80
C GLU A 180 3.53 24.47 -1.65
N ILE A 181 3.99 23.91 -0.52
CA ILE A 181 4.17 24.64 0.72
C ILE A 181 5.40 25.52 0.65
N THR A 182 5.21 26.78 1.04
CA THR A 182 6.30 27.74 1.22
C THR A 182 6.25 28.37 2.60
N PHE A 183 7.42 28.79 3.08
CA PHE A 183 7.60 29.40 4.39
C PHE A 183 7.96 30.88 4.25
N GLU A 184 7.30 31.71 5.04
CA GLU A 184 7.64 33.12 5.19
C GLU A 184 7.71 33.50 6.67
N LYS A 185 8.82 34.12 7.07
CA LYS A 185 8.93 34.80 8.37
C LYS A 185 8.56 36.27 8.21
N VAL A 186 7.41 36.65 8.74
CA VAL A 186 6.86 38.02 8.61
C VAL A 186 7.49 38.96 9.64
N ALA A 187 7.68 38.48 10.87
CA ALA A 187 8.30 39.23 11.96
C ALA A 187 8.85 38.27 13.02
N ILE A 188 9.45 38.82 14.09
CA ILE A 188 9.84 38.04 15.26
C ILE A 188 8.60 37.31 15.79
N GLY A 189 8.71 35.99 15.93
CA GLY A 189 7.62 35.14 16.40
C GLY A 189 6.38 35.19 15.53
N HIS A 190 6.47 35.51 14.24
CA HIS A 190 5.35 35.51 13.31
C HIS A 190 5.75 34.84 11.99
N TYR A 191 5.16 33.67 11.76
CA TYR A 191 5.45 32.79 10.64
C TYR A 191 4.17 32.53 9.84
N LEU A 192 4.34 32.38 8.53
CA LEU A 192 3.29 32.07 7.61
C LEU A 192 3.71 30.85 6.78
N VAL A 193 2.86 29.82 6.82
CA VAL A 193 2.97 28.61 6.01
C VAL A 193 1.94 28.75 4.91
N LYS A 194 2.41 28.94 3.67
CA LYS A 194 1.55 29.18 2.51
C LYS A 194 1.43 27.94 1.65
N GLY A 195 0.34 27.82 0.90
CA GLY A 195 0.12 26.72 -0.05
C GLY A 195 -0.27 25.40 0.63
N SER A 196 -0.61 25.44 1.92
CA SER A 196 -1.15 24.31 2.64
C SER A 196 -2.66 24.15 2.40
N THR A 197 -3.17 22.95 2.63
CA THR A 197 -4.61 22.63 2.62
C THR A 197 -5.31 22.89 3.96
N GLY A 198 -4.64 23.59 4.88
CA GLY A 198 -5.09 23.82 6.25
C GLY A 198 -4.67 22.74 7.24
N PHE A 199 -5.17 22.83 8.47
CA PHE A 199 -4.89 21.87 9.54
C PHE A 199 -5.63 20.53 9.35
N ALA A 200 -5.04 19.46 9.85
CA ALA A 200 -5.71 18.16 9.92
C ALA A 200 -7.07 18.25 10.65
N GLN A 201 -8.13 17.74 10.02
CA GLN A 201 -9.49 17.76 10.60
C GLN A 201 -9.72 16.72 11.71
N GLN A 202 -8.82 15.74 11.85
CA GLN A 202 -8.94 14.65 12.83
C GLN A 202 -7.65 14.47 13.63
N GLY A 203 -7.77 14.40 14.95
CA GLY A 203 -6.65 14.18 15.86
C GLY A 203 -5.97 15.49 16.27
N TRP A 204 -4.64 15.49 16.29
CA TRP A 204 -3.82 16.65 16.64
C TRP A 204 -3.42 17.44 15.38
N TYR A 205 -3.10 18.73 15.56
CA TYR A 205 -2.71 19.63 14.48
C TYR A 205 -1.49 20.52 14.81
N ILE A 206 -1.23 20.82 16.09
CA ILE A 206 -0.04 21.54 16.56
C ILE A 206 0.57 20.80 17.75
N GLU A 207 1.86 20.51 17.67
CA GLU A 207 2.64 20.02 18.81
C GLU A 207 3.85 20.95 19.04
N THR A 208 3.98 21.41 20.28
CA THR A 208 4.96 22.45 20.66
C THR A 208 6.17 21.82 21.34
N PRO A 209 7.38 22.37 21.14
CA PRO A 209 8.59 21.80 21.73
C PRO A 209 8.56 21.97 23.25
N LYS A 210 8.86 20.87 23.95
CA LYS A 210 8.95 20.81 25.41
C LYS A 210 10.40 20.70 25.86
N ASP A 211 10.70 21.21 27.05
CA ASP A 211 11.98 20.97 27.71
C ASP A 211 12.05 19.56 28.33
N ALA A 212 13.19 19.22 28.91
CA ALA A 212 13.41 17.93 29.58
C ALA A 212 12.47 17.67 30.78
N ASN A 213 11.85 18.72 31.32
CA ASN A 213 10.89 18.63 32.42
C ASN A 213 9.43 18.62 31.93
N GLY A 214 9.21 18.61 30.62
CA GLY A 214 7.89 18.63 30.00
C GLY A 214 7.25 20.01 29.87
N ASN A 215 7.96 21.10 30.20
CA ASN A 215 7.43 22.45 30.07
C ASN A 215 7.47 22.91 28.62
N ILE A 216 6.36 23.46 28.14
CA ILE A 216 6.29 24.12 26.84
C ILE A 216 7.20 25.36 26.84
N LEU A 217 8.05 25.52 25.83
CA LEU A 217 9.07 26.59 25.80
C LEU A 217 8.48 28.00 25.59
N PHE A 218 7.46 28.13 24.74
CA PHE A 218 6.83 29.40 24.38
C PHE A 218 5.34 29.17 24.09
N ALA A 219 4.51 30.21 24.23
CA ALA A 219 3.10 30.11 23.85
C ALA A 219 2.97 30.19 22.33
N VAL A 220 2.09 29.37 21.75
CA VAL A 220 1.82 29.35 20.31
C VAL A 220 0.37 29.72 20.07
N LEU A 221 0.15 30.73 19.24
CA LEU A 221 -1.15 31.07 18.68
C LEU A 221 -1.11 30.75 17.20
N TYR A 222 -2.21 30.21 16.67
CA TYR A 222 -2.30 29.86 15.27
C TYR A 222 -3.67 30.20 14.73
N GLU A 223 -3.72 30.43 13.42
CA GLU A 223 -4.94 30.79 12.72
C GLU A 223 -4.92 30.12 11.35
N HIS A 224 -6.06 29.55 10.97
CA HIS A 224 -6.30 29.02 9.64
C HIS A 224 -6.91 30.12 8.78
N LEU A 225 -6.27 30.43 7.66
CA LEU A 225 -6.75 31.41 6.69
C LEU A 225 -7.67 30.74 5.66
N GLU A 226 -8.59 31.50 5.06
CA GLU A 226 -9.60 30.97 4.12
C GLU A 226 -9.00 30.27 2.89
N ASN A 227 -7.78 30.63 2.52
CA ASN A 227 -7.05 30.04 1.40
C ASN A 227 -6.29 28.74 1.77
N GLY A 228 -6.41 28.26 3.01
CA GLY A 228 -5.69 27.08 3.50
C GLY A 228 -4.33 27.38 4.14
N ASP A 229 -3.85 28.62 4.05
CA ASP A 229 -2.58 29.03 4.67
C ASP A 229 -2.70 29.02 6.20
N ILE A 230 -1.58 28.76 6.86
CA ILE A 230 -1.49 28.68 8.31
C ILE A 230 -0.59 29.79 8.84
N LYS A 231 -1.15 30.64 9.69
CA LYS A 231 -0.42 31.67 10.42
C LYS A 231 -0.06 31.14 11.79
N VAL A 232 1.22 31.16 12.16
CA VAL A 232 1.72 30.75 13.48
C VAL A 232 2.43 31.92 14.15
N LYS A 233 2.06 32.22 15.39
CA LYS A 233 2.69 33.25 16.21
C LYS A 233 3.18 32.70 17.53
N THR A 234 4.37 33.08 17.95
CA THR A 234 5.01 32.59 19.17
C THR A 234 5.36 33.73 20.12
N TYR A 235 5.04 33.52 21.40
CA TYR A 235 5.14 34.55 22.44
C TYR A 235 5.80 34.02 23.70
N LYS A 236 6.39 34.94 24.48
CA LYS A 236 6.73 34.63 25.87
C LYS A 236 5.45 34.30 26.64
N LYS A 237 5.59 33.48 27.68
CA LYS A 237 4.50 33.13 28.57
C LYS A 237 4.41 34.17 29.68
N LYS A 238 3.20 34.59 30.06
CA LYS A 238 2.93 35.37 31.27
C LYS A 238 1.89 34.66 32.13
N PHE A 239 1.96 34.88 33.44
CA PHE A 239 0.90 34.43 34.35
C PHE A 239 -0.18 35.50 34.38
N ASP A 240 -1.39 35.11 33.99
CA ASP A 240 -2.58 35.94 34.11
C ASP A 240 -3.21 35.69 35.48
N ILE A 241 -3.28 36.75 36.29
CA ILE A 241 -3.78 36.67 37.67
C ILE A 241 -5.30 36.46 37.69
N GLU A 242 -6.03 37.02 36.73
CA GLU A 242 -7.50 36.92 36.67
C GLU A 242 -7.93 35.52 36.23
N GLN A 243 -7.23 34.96 35.23
CA GLN A 243 -7.50 33.61 34.75
C GLN A 243 -6.78 32.51 35.57
N ALA A 244 -5.90 32.91 36.49
CA ALA A 244 -5.01 32.03 37.25
C ALA A 244 -4.29 31.01 36.34
N ALA A 245 -3.89 31.44 35.14
CA ALA A 245 -3.39 30.58 34.07
C ALA A 245 -2.16 31.18 33.39
N ILE A 246 -1.35 30.32 32.76
CA ILE A 246 -0.23 30.75 31.92
C ILE A 246 -0.75 31.02 30.51
N VAL A 247 -0.67 32.27 30.08
CA VAL A 247 -1.15 32.73 28.77
C VAL A 247 -0.03 33.32 27.91
N ALA A 248 -0.32 33.58 26.64
CA ALA A 248 0.60 34.27 25.75
C ALA A 248 0.75 35.76 26.14
N ASP A 249 1.98 36.23 26.26
CA ASP A 249 2.30 37.66 26.39
C ASP A 249 2.36 38.29 24.99
N LEU A 250 1.21 38.78 24.51
CA LEU A 250 1.05 39.32 23.15
C LEU A 250 1.99 40.48 22.83
N ASP A 251 2.51 41.19 23.85
CA ASP A 251 3.44 42.30 23.71
C ASP A 251 4.91 41.84 23.59
N LYS A 252 5.19 40.56 23.85
CA LYS A 252 6.53 39.97 23.81
C LYS A 252 6.59 38.78 22.85
N PRO A 253 6.52 39.02 21.53
CA PRO A 253 6.79 37.97 20.56
C PRO A 253 8.21 37.45 20.73
N ILE A 254 8.39 36.15 20.51
CA ILE A 254 9.69 35.47 20.61
C ILE A 254 9.81 34.50 19.45
N ASP A 255 11.00 34.38 18.86
CA ASP A 255 11.24 33.37 17.83
C ASP A 255 11.26 31.96 18.42
N ILE A 256 11.00 30.96 17.57
CA ILE A 256 11.22 29.55 17.90
C ILE A 256 12.71 29.41 18.22
N THR A 257 13.02 28.76 19.34
CA THR A 257 14.41 28.59 19.78
C THR A 257 15.20 27.82 18.71
N GLN A 258 16.45 28.22 18.45
CA GLN A 258 17.32 27.50 17.51
C GLN A 258 17.35 26.00 17.84
N ASN A 259 17.30 25.16 16.80
CA ASN A 259 17.23 23.69 16.91
C ASN A 259 16.00 23.16 17.67
N ARG A 260 14.90 23.93 17.67
CA ARG A 260 13.57 23.48 18.06
C ARG A 260 12.61 23.81 16.92
N TRP A 261 11.52 23.06 16.84
CA TRP A 261 10.48 23.23 15.85
C TRP A 261 9.10 23.05 16.47
N ILE A 262 8.08 23.53 15.78
CA ILE A 262 6.67 23.21 16.02
C ILE A 262 6.26 22.19 14.97
N ASP A 263 5.71 21.06 15.38
CA ASP A 263 5.12 20.10 14.44
C ASP A 263 3.71 20.58 14.08
N ILE A 264 3.47 20.75 12.78
CA ILE A 264 2.20 21.17 12.21
C ILE A 264 1.67 20.00 11.37
N ARG A 265 0.53 19.42 11.78
CA ARG A 265 -0.12 18.38 10.99
C ARG A 265 -1.16 19.01 10.05
N LEU A 266 -0.97 18.75 8.77
CA LEU A 266 -1.74 19.34 7.70
C LEU A 266 -2.91 18.44 7.30
N GLN A 267 -3.85 18.99 6.56
CA GLN A 267 -4.92 18.22 5.95
C GLN A 267 -4.35 17.38 4.80
N GLU A 268 -4.72 16.10 4.75
CA GLU A 268 -4.36 15.20 3.63
C GLU A 268 -4.93 15.75 2.32
N LEU A 269 -4.15 15.72 1.25
CA LEU A 269 -4.67 15.99 -0.10
C LEU A 269 -5.70 14.90 -0.45
N PRO A 270 -6.83 15.25 -1.09
CA PRO A 270 -7.72 14.24 -1.62
C PRO A 270 -6.93 13.38 -2.61
N GLN A 271 -6.91 12.07 -2.38
CA GLN A 271 -6.17 11.15 -3.24
C GLN A 271 -6.62 11.38 -4.68
N LYS A 272 -5.66 11.70 -5.56
CA LYS A 272 -5.93 11.98 -6.97
C LYS A 272 -6.64 10.79 -7.60
N GLU A 273 -7.95 10.91 -7.82
CA GLU A 273 -8.66 10.04 -8.74
C GLU A 273 -8.07 10.31 -10.10
N ILE A 274 -7.20 9.41 -10.57
CA ILE A 274 -6.80 9.44 -11.96
C ILE A 274 -8.08 9.05 -12.71
N SER A 275 -8.75 10.00 -13.34
CA SER A 275 -9.79 9.69 -14.30
C SER A 275 -9.07 9.42 -15.62
N ILE A 276 -8.81 8.15 -15.93
CA ILE A 276 -8.73 7.78 -17.33
C ILE A 276 -10.15 7.86 -17.87
N THR A 277 -10.57 9.05 -18.29
CA THR A 277 -11.57 9.09 -19.36
C THR A 277 -10.95 8.22 -20.45
N PRO A 278 -11.57 7.09 -20.84
CA PRO A 278 -11.13 6.40 -22.04
C PRO A 278 -11.02 7.49 -23.12
N PRO A 279 -9.97 7.51 -23.96
CA PRO A 279 -10.04 8.29 -25.18
C PRO A 279 -11.42 7.99 -25.73
N SER A 280 -12.26 9.02 -25.87
CA SER A 280 -13.61 8.82 -26.38
C SER A 280 -13.46 7.89 -27.56
N PHE A 281 -14.29 6.84 -27.61
CA PHE A 281 -14.47 6.11 -28.85
C PHE A 281 -14.95 7.17 -29.84
N GLN A 282 -14.00 7.86 -30.47
CA GLN A 282 -14.21 8.55 -31.72
C GLN A 282 -14.81 7.45 -32.58
N PRO A 283 -16.05 7.59 -33.07
CA PRO A 283 -16.55 6.65 -34.04
C PRO A 283 -15.65 6.81 -35.25
N THR A 284 -14.57 6.03 -35.31
CA THR A 284 -13.66 5.99 -36.44
C THR A 284 -14.47 5.43 -37.58
N ASN A 285 -14.99 6.34 -38.40
CA ASN A 285 -15.41 6.14 -39.77
C ASN A 285 -16.37 4.98 -40.06
N LEU A 286 -17.09 4.45 -39.05
CA LEU A 286 -18.15 3.45 -39.29
C LEU A 286 -19.29 4.06 -40.09
N SER A 287 -19.66 5.31 -39.82
CA SER A 287 -20.66 6.06 -40.60
C SER A 287 -20.19 6.35 -42.04
N GLN A 288 -18.88 6.59 -42.27
CA GLN A 288 -18.31 6.76 -43.61
C GLN A 288 -18.16 5.43 -44.36
N ALA A 289 -17.80 4.34 -43.68
CA ALA A 289 -17.69 3.02 -44.27
C ALA A 289 -19.07 2.45 -44.66
N VAL A 290 -20.10 2.70 -43.83
CA VAL A 290 -21.48 2.31 -44.14
C VAL A 290 -22.04 3.15 -45.28
N ALA A 291 -21.76 4.46 -45.34
CA ALA A 291 -22.16 5.31 -46.47
C ALA A 291 -21.47 4.91 -47.79
N ALA A 292 -20.19 4.54 -47.75
CA ALA A 292 -19.47 4.05 -48.92
C ALA A 292 -19.95 2.68 -49.40
N ALA A 293 -20.36 1.80 -48.48
CA ALA A 293 -20.93 0.49 -48.82
C ALA A 293 -22.37 0.59 -49.37
N MET A 294 -23.14 1.59 -48.93
CA MET A 294 -24.52 1.83 -49.40
C MET A 294 -24.62 2.71 -50.65
N GLY A 295 -23.52 3.32 -51.10
CA GLY A 295 -23.50 4.26 -52.23
C GLY A 295 -23.16 3.65 -53.60
N ASN A 296 -22.98 2.33 -53.72
CA ASN A 296 -22.50 1.70 -54.95
C ASN A 296 -23.49 0.70 -55.59
N SER A 297 -24.78 0.79 -55.25
CA SER A 297 -25.84 0.19 -56.05
C SER A 297 -26.76 1.29 -56.54
N ASP A 298 -26.50 1.78 -57.75
CA ASP A 298 -27.56 2.04 -58.76
C ASP A 298 -26.93 2.52 -60.08
N GLY A 299 -26.97 1.62 -61.07
CA GLY A 299 -27.31 1.94 -62.46
C GLY A 299 -26.23 2.55 -63.34
N ILE A 300 -25.63 1.74 -64.22
CA ILE A 300 -25.59 2.07 -65.65
C ILE A 300 -25.93 0.81 -66.44
N GLU A 301 -27.11 0.83 -67.07
CA GLU A 301 -27.45 0.01 -68.23
C GLU A 301 -26.47 0.27 -69.38
N GLN A 302 -25.90 -0.80 -69.92
CA GLN A 302 -25.88 -1.10 -71.36
C GLN A 302 -25.56 -2.58 -71.57
#